data_AF-A0A6A6Y637-F1
#
_entry.id   AF-A0A6A6Y637-F1
#
_cell.length_a   1.000
_cell.length_b   1.000
_cell.length_c   1.000
_cell.angle_alpha   90.00
_cell.angle_beta   90.00
_cell.angle_gamma   90.00
#
_symmetry.space_group_name_H-M   'P 1'
#
loop_
_entity.id
_entity.type
_entity.pdbx_description
1 polymer ?
#
loop_
_entity_poly.entity_id
_entity_poly.type
_entity_poly.pdbx_seq_one_letter_code
_entity_poly.pdbx_strand_id
1 'polypeptide(L)'
;MATVEMDLQLPTSNTPTPIATPTPTRTPAKDALVLRAVNSAARRSENAGRPNVGKALRRLYDDSRFDRDNAKLLDAVLRKKTTRQQRADFRAFIKREGQAEKKRDRRLKAVKTKTTSQHALPALEHPEQGMSSEAEARALETFRRLTISEDKQEETVVGLDGAEEREERMEDVA
;
A
#
# COMPACT_ATOMS: atom_id res chain seq x y z
N MET A 1 4.24 -4.37 78.61
CA MET A 1 3.31 -5.07 77.69
C MET A 1 3.67 -4.60 76.29
N ALA A 2 4.32 -5.46 75.50
CA ALA A 2 4.85 -5.11 74.18
C ALA A 2 3.86 -5.55 73.09
N THR A 3 3.50 -4.59 72.23
CA THR A 3 2.72 -4.76 71.00
C THR A 3 3.55 -5.52 69.97
N VAL A 4 3.06 -6.69 69.55
CA VAL A 4 3.65 -7.46 68.44
C VAL A 4 3.00 -7.00 67.14
N GLU A 5 3.84 -6.39 66.32
CA GLU A 5 3.58 -5.92 64.96
C GLU A 5 3.35 -7.13 64.03
N MET A 6 2.20 -7.19 63.36
CA MET A 6 1.93 -8.21 62.34
C MET A 6 2.29 -7.63 60.97
N ASP A 7 3.43 -8.08 60.46
CA ASP A 7 3.96 -7.81 59.12
C ASP A 7 3.05 -8.46 58.06
N LEU A 8 2.23 -7.66 57.38
CA LEU A 8 1.45 -8.06 56.22
C LEU A 8 2.34 -8.08 54.97
N GLN A 9 3.02 -9.21 54.72
CA GLN A 9 3.62 -9.48 53.41
C GLN A 9 2.54 -9.77 52.37
N LEU A 10 2.28 -8.78 51.51
CA LEU A 10 1.50 -8.92 50.28
C LEU A 10 2.26 -9.79 49.27
N PRO A 11 1.68 -10.89 48.73
CA PRO A 11 2.30 -11.62 47.64
C PRO A 11 2.12 -10.86 46.32
N THR A 12 3.18 -10.19 45.85
CA THR A 12 3.25 -9.64 44.48
C THR A 12 3.46 -10.78 43.48
N SER A 13 2.40 -11.52 43.16
CA SER A 13 2.41 -12.50 42.06
C SER A 13 2.40 -11.76 40.72
N ASN A 14 3.58 -11.39 40.23
CA ASN A 14 3.79 -10.95 38.86
C ASN A 14 3.77 -12.19 37.94
N THR A 15 2.59 -12.77 37.72
CA THR A 15 2.41 -13.79 36.69
C THR A 15 2.28 -13.08 35.33
N PRO A 16 3.24 -13.19 34.41
CA PRO A 16 3.09 -12.61 33.08
C PRO A 16 1.96 -13.33 32.35
N THR A 17 0.86 -12.62 32.10
CA THR A 17 -0.23 -13.12 31.27
C THR A 17 0.34 -13.46 29.88
N PRO A 18 0.15 -14.68 29.36
CA PRO A 18 0.64 -15.03 28.03
C PRO A 18 -0.04 -14.12 27.00
N ILE A 19 0.78 -13.39 26.23
CA ILE A 19 0.31 -12.59 25.10
C ILE A 19 -0.18 -13.58 24.03
N ALA A 20 -1.49 -13.63 23.80
CA ALA A 20 -2.06 -14.45 22.75
C ALA A 20 -1.56 -13.94 21.39
N THR A 21 -0.69 -14.71 20.75
CA THR A 21 -0.26 -14.45 19.38
C THR A 21 -1.47 -14.54 18.46
N PRO A 22 -1.84 -13.48 17.72
CA PRO A 22 -3.00 -13.54 16.85
C PRO A 22 -2.76 -14.59 15.77
N THR A 23 -3.68 -15.56 15.69
CA THR A 23 -3.58 -16.63 14.71
C THR A 23 -3.93 -16.07 13.33
N PRO A 24 -3.04 -16.19 12.33
CA PRO A 24 -3.32 -15.67 11.00
C PRO A 24 -4.55 -16.37 10.41
N THR A 25 -5.46 -15.57 9.83
CA THR A 25 -6.72 -16.08 9.29
C THR A 25 -6.54 -16.99 8.06
N ARG A 26 -5.36 -16.95 7.41
CA ARG A 26 -5.07 -17.66 6.15
C ARG A 26 -3.76 -18.45 6.23
N THR A 27 -3.71 -19.53 5.45
CA THR A 27 -2.45 -20.27 5.22
C THR A 27 -1.48 -19.44 4.38
N PRO A 28 -0.16 -19.58 4.55
CA PRO A 28 0.84 -18.80 3.82
C PRO A 28 0.68 -18.85 2.29
N ALA A 29 0.34 -20.03 1.73
CA ALA A 29 0.13 -20.19 0.29
C ALA A 29 -1.08 -19.39 -0.21
N LYS A 30 -2.18 -19.37 0.54
CA LYS A 30 -3.36 -18.56 0.19
C LYS A 30 -3.06 -17.07 0.33
N ASP A 31 -2.29 -16.71 1.34
CA ASP A 31 -1.90 -15.33 1.60
C ASP A 31 -1.08 -14.73 0.44
N ALA A 32 -0.11 -15.48 -0.09
CA ALA A 32 0.69 -15.07 -1.25
C ALA A 32 -0.17 -14.84 -2.51
N LEU A 33 -1.17 -15.70 -2.75
CA LEU A 33 -2.11 -15.53 -3.87
C LEU A 33 -2.96 -14.27 -3.71
N VAL A 34 -3.47 -14.03 -2.51
CA VAL A 34 -4.25 -12.83 -2.21
C VAL A 34 -3.40 -11.59 -2.38
N LEU A 35 -2.18 -11.56 -1.83
CA LEU A 35 -1.25 -10.45 -1.97
C LEU A 35 -0.94 -10.13 -3.44
N ARG A 36 -0.72 -11.16 -4.28
CA ARG A 36 -0.54 -10.98 -5.73
C ARG A 36 -1.77 -10.35 -6.38
N ALA A 37 -2.97 -10.82 -6.04
CA ALA A 37 -4.23 -10.27 -6.55
C ALA A 37 -4.45 -8.83 -6.10
N VAL A 38 -4.14 -8.50 -4.84
CA VAL A 38 -4.19 -7.14 -4.27
C VAL A 38 -3.22 -6.22 -5.01
N ASN A 39 -1.98 -6.64 -5.23
CA ASN A 39 -1.00 -5.83 -5.96
C ASN A 39 -1.44 -5.57 -7.41
N SER A 40 -1.99 -6.58 -8.08
CA SER A 40 -2.56 -6.42 -9.43
C SER A 40 -3.77 -5.46 -9.44
N ALA A 41 -4.66 -5.57 -8.45
CA ALA A 41 -5.81 -4.67 -8.31
C ALA A 41 -5.37 -3.23 -7.98
N ALA A 42 -4.35 -3.05 -7.14
CA ALA A 42 -3.79 -1.75 -6.81
C ALA A 42 -3.18 -1.07 -8.03
N ARG A 43 -2.34 -1.78 -8.81
CA ARG A 43 -1.77 -1.24 -10.07
C ARG A 43 -2.86 -0.85 -11.07
N ARG A 44 -3.88 -1.69 -11.26
CA ARG A 44 -5.02 -1.34 -12.12
C ARG A 44 -5.74 -0.08 -11.64
N SER A 45 -5.85 0.08 -10.32
CA SER A 45 -6.46 1.25 -9.73
C SER A 45 -5.64 2.52 -9.93
N GLU A 46 -4.31 2.43 -9.83
CA GLU A 46 -3.39 3.52 -10.14
C GLU A 46 -3.51 3.94 -11.62
N ASN A 47 -3.47 2.97 -12.53
CA ASN A 47 -3.61 3.21 -13.98
C ASN A 47 -4.98 3.82 -14.34
N ALA A 48 -6.03 3.51 -13.57
CA ALA A 48 -7.37 4.09 -13.75
C ALA A 48 -7.55 5.47 -13.07
N GLY A 49 -6.46 6.11 -12.60
CA GLY A 49 -6.51 7.41 -11.92
C GLY A 49 -7.13 7.38 -10.52
N ARG A 50 -7.18 6.20 -9.89
CA ARG A 50 -7.78 5.97 -8.57
C ARG A 50 -6.76 5.40 -7.58
N PRO A 51 -5.67 6.12 -7.24
CA PRO A 51 -4.61 5.60 -6.37
C PRO A 51 -5.10 5.30 -4.94
N ASN A 52 -6.08 6.06 -4.44
CA ASN A 52 -6.65 5.88 -3.10
C ASN A 52 -7.30 4.50 -2.92
N VAL A 53 -7.90 3.96 -3.98
CA VAL A 53 -8.50 2.61 -3.94
C VAL A 53 -7.41 1.54 -3.88
N GLY A 54 -6.30 1.72 -4.61
CA GLY A 54 -5.15 0.81 -4.53
C GLY A 54 -4.50 0.79 -3.13
N LYS A 55 -4.33 1.96 -2.51
CA LYS A 55 -3.86 2.08 -1.12
C LYS A 55 -4.82 1.42 -0.13
N ALA A 56 -6.12 1.67 -0.27
CA ALA A 56 -7.14 1.04 0.57
C ALA A 56 -7.16 -0.48 0.44
N LEU A 57 -6.95 -1.03 -0.77
CA LEU A 57 -6.85 -2.49 -0.98
C LEU A 57 -5.65 -3.10 -0.24
N ARG A 58 -4.50 -2.43 -0.23
CA ARG A 58 -3.32 -2.89 0.52
C ARG A 58 -3.58 -2.85 2.03
N ARG A 59 -4.20 -1.78 2.53
CA ARG A 59 -4.57 -1.65 3.94
C ARG A 59 -5.60 -2.70 4.36
N LEU A 60 -6.62 -2.91 3.54
CA LEU A 60 -7.61 -3.96 3.77
C LEU A 60 -6.97 -5.35 3.81
N TYR A 61 -5.93 -5.58 3.00
CA TYR A 61 -5.15 -6.81 3.07
C TYR A 61 -4.41 -6.96 4.39
N ASP A 62 -3.69 -5.93 4.84
CA ASP A 62 -2.99 -5.94 6.12
C ASP A 62 -3.96 -6.21 7.29
N ASP A 63 -5.09 -5.51 7.30
CA ASP A 63 -6.14 -5.68 8.32
C ASP A 63 -6.78 -7.07 8.25
N SER A 64 -6.93 -7.64 7.05
CA SER A 64 -7.50 -8.98 6.84
C SER A 64 -6.67 -10.12 7.41
N ARG A 65 -5.39 -9.89 7.74
CA ARG A 65 -4.54 -10.92 8.36
C ARG A 65 -5.04 -11.26 9.75
N PHE A 66 -5.59 -10.28 10.44
CA PHE A 66 -6.03 -10.36 11.84
C PHE A 66 -7.56 -10.26 11.99
N ASP A 67 -8.26 -9.71 11.00
CA ASP A 67 -9.71 -9.56 11.00
C ASP A 67 -10.38 -10.44 9.93
N ARG A 68 -11.23 -11.36 10.41
CA ARG A 68 -11.95 -12.33 9.57
C ARG A 68 -12.99 -11.66 8.66
N ASP A 69 -13.60 -10.57 9.09
CA ASP A 69 -14.63 -9.89 8.30
C ASP A 69 -13.99 -9.07 7.18
N ASN A 70 -12.84 -8.44 7.45
CA ASN A 70 -12.02 -7.82 6.42
C ASN A 70 -11.48 -8.85 5.42
N ALA A 71 -11.13 -10.06 5.88
CA ALA A 71 -10.74 -11.16 4.98
C ALA A 71 -11.86 -11.57 4.03
N LYS A 72 -13.09 -11.75 4.54
CA LYS A 72 -14.26 -12.06 3.71
C LYS A 72 -14.57 -10.94 2.73
N LEU A 73 -14.52 -9.69 3.20
CA LEU A 73 -14.76 -8.51 2.36
C LEU A 73 -13.73 -8.45 1.22
N LEU A 74 -12.45 -8.64 1.53
CA LEU A 74 -11.37 -8.64 0.54
C LEU A 74 -11.55 -9.77 -0.48
N ASP A 75 -11.84 -10.99 -0.02
CA ASP A 75 -12.07 -12.13 -0.92
C ASP A 75 -13.26 -11.88 -1.85
N ALA A 76 -14.34 -11.29 -1.34
CA ALA A 76 -15.50 -10.92 -2.15
C ALA A 76 -15.15 -9.86 -3.21
N VAL A 77 -14.40 -8.82 -2.83
CA VAL A 77 -13.94 -7.76 -3.73
C VAL A 77 -13.04 -8.31 -4.83
N LEU A 78 -12.07 -9.14 -4.48
CA LEU A 78 -11.12 -9.73 -5.45
C LEU A 78 -11.81 -10.68 -6.42
N ARG A 79 -12.81 -11.45 -5.96
CA ARG A 79 -13.58 -12.38 -6.80
C ARG A 79 -14.66 -11.69 -7.65
N LYS A 80 -14.82 -10.36 -7.54
CA LYS A 80 -15.93 -9.60 -8.13
C LYS A 80 -17.33 -10.10 -7.72
N LYS A 81 -17.43 -10.91 -6.66
CA LYS A 81 -18.68 -11.49 -6.14
C LYS A 81 -19.16 -10.71 -4.91
N THR A 82 -19.16 -9.39 -5.00
CA THR A 82 -19.54 -8.52 -3.86
C THR A 82 -21.05 -8.30 -3.82
N THR A 83 -21.63 -8.56 -2.65
CA THR A 83 -23.01 -8.16 -2.35
C THR A 83 -23.14 -6.64 -2.31
N ARG A 84 -24.37 -6.10 -2.39
CA ARG A 84 -24.59 -4.65 -2.28
C ARG A 84 -24.05 -4.10 -0.96
N GLN A 85 -24.24 -4.84 0.14
CA GLN A 85 -23.73 -4.48 1.45
C GLN A 85 -22.20 -4.43 1.46
N GLN A 86 -21.52 -5.47 0.99
CA GLN A 86 -20.06 -5.51 0.92
C GLN A 86 -19.48 -4.38 0.05
N ARG A 87 -20.17 -3.99 -1.03
CA ARG A 87 -19.75 -2.81 -1.82
C ARG A 87 -19.88 -1.52 -1.03
N ALA A 88 -20.95 -1.36 -0.24
CA ALA A 88 -21.12 -0.21 0.62
C ALA A 88 -20.04 -0.17 1.71
N ASP A 89 -19.77 -1.32 2.35
CA ASP A 89 -18.75 -1.47 3.39
C ASP A 89 -17.36 -1.14 2.83
N PHE A 90 -17.03 -1.66 1.64
CA PHE A 90 -15.76 -1.37 0.98
C PHE A 90 -15.63 0.12 0.61
N ARG A 91 -16.70 0.76 0.13
CA ARG A 91 -16.70 2.22 -0.14
C ARG A 91 -16.53 3.02 1.14
N ALA A 92 -17.18 2.61 2.23
CA ALA A 92 -17.04 3.24 3.54
C ALA A 92 -15.61 3.09 4.06
N PHE A 93 -15.00 1.91 3.88
CA PHE A 93 -13.61 1.65 4.21
C PHE A 93 -12.65 2.57 3.43
N ILE A 94 -12.80 2.68 2.11
CA ILE A 94 -11.99 3.59 1.28
C ILE A 94 -12.11 5.04 1.78
N LYS A 95 -13.32 5.51 2.09
CA LYS A 95 -13.55 6.87 2.61
C LYS A 95 -12.82 7.08 3.94
N ARG A 96 -12.95 6.12 4.87
CA ARG A 96 -12.31 6.15 6.19
C ARG A 96 -10.80 6.18 6.07
N GLU A 97 -10.23 5.33 5.23
CA GLU A 97 -8.79 5.24 5.05
C GLU A 97 -8.23 6.49 4.36
N GLY A 98 -8.95 7.05 3.39
CA GLY A 98 -8.60 8.34 2.79
C GLY A 98 -8.60 9.50 3.80
N GLN A 99 -9.50 9.49 4.78
CA GLN A 99 -9.49 10.48 5.88
C GLN A 99 -8.34 10.24 6.86
N ALA A 100 -8.09 8.97 7.22
CA ALA A 100 -6.99 8.61 8.11
C ALA A 100 -5.63 8.96 7.51
N GLU A 101 -5.44 8.74 6.21
CA GLU A 101 -4.23 9.12 5.48
C GLU A 101 -4.02 10.63 5.50
N LYS A 102 -5.05 11.44 5.20
CA LYS A 102 -4.97 12.91 5.29
C LYS A 102 -4.59 13.38 6.71
N LYS A 103 -5.16 12.75 7.75
CA LYS A 103 -4.83 13.06 9.14
C LYS A 103 -3.36 12.72 9.45
N ARG A 104 -2.87 11.57 8.98
CA ARG A 104 -1.45 11.17 9.12
C ARG A 104 -0.51 12.15 8.41
N ASP A 105 -0.81 12.53 7.17
CA ASP A 105 0.00 13.48 6.39
C ASP A 105 0.09 14.85 7.07
N ARG A 106 -1.02 15.37 7.60
CA ARG A 106 -1.02 16.61 8.39
C ARG A 106 -0.15 16.52 9.64
N ARG A 107 -0.18 15.38 10.35
CA ARG A 107 0.68 15.16 11.53
C ARG A 107 2.15 15.10 11.15
N LEU A 108 2.51 14.39 10.07
CA LEU A 108 3.89 14.31 9.59
C LEU A 108 4.43 15.69 9.22
N LYS A 109 3.63 16.51 8.51
CA LYS A 109 4.01 17.90 8.19
C LYS A 109 4.20 18.76 9.44
N ALA A 110 3.31 18.65 10.42
CA ALA A 110 3.42 19.39 11.69
C ALA A 110 4.63 18.97 12.55
N VAL A 111 5.05 17.71 12.50
CA VAL A 111 6.27 17.25 13.19
C VAL A 111 7.50 17.80 12.49
N LYS A 112 7.54 17.77 11.14
CA LYS A 112 8.69 18.27 10.37
C LYS A 112 8.96 19.76 10.62
N THR A 113 7.92 20.58 10.75
CA THR A 113 8.06 22.01 11.08
C THR A 113 8.50 22.25 12.53
N LYS A 114 8.14 21.36 13.47
CA LYS A 114 8.58 21.48 14.87
C LYS A 114 10.03 21.06 15.07
N THR A 115 10.51 20.04 14.33
CA THR A 115 11.91 19.61 14.40
C THR A 115 12.88 20.60 13.75
N THR A 116 12.47 21.33 12.71
CA THR A 116 13.28 22.43 12.14
C THR A 116 13.34 23.67 13.04
N SER A 117 12.38 23.87 13.96
CA SER A 117 12.38 25.04 14.85
C SER A 117 13.15 24.84 16.17
N GLN A 118 13.68 23.64 16.45
CA GLN A 118 14.48 23.37 17.67
C GLN A 118 15.98 23.22 17.43
N HIS A 119 16.46 23.37 16.19
CA HIS A 119 17.88 23.54 15.88
C HIS A 119 18.19 25.00 15.50
N ALA A 120 17.75 25.95 16.34
CA ALA A 120 18.40 27.25 16.41
C ALA A 120 19.63 27.09 17.32
N LEU A 121 20.70 26.53 16.75
CA LEU A 121 22.05 26.67 17.31
C LEU A 121 22.50 28.13 17.08
N PRO A 122 23.21 28.75 18.03
CA PRO A 122 23.68 30.12 17.89
C PRO A 122 24.62 30.23 16.69
N ALA A 123 24.49 31.35 15.99
CA ALA A 123 25.35 31.76 14.88
C ALA A 123 26.83 31.57 15.23
N LEU A 124 27.46 30.60 14.58
CA LEU A 124 28.89 30.62 14.33
C LEU A 124 29.04 31.19 12.91
N GLU A 125 29.40 32.46 12.88
CA GLU A 125 29.94 33.15 11.71
C GLU A 125 30.99 32.27 11.06
N HIS A 126 30.94 32.09 9.73
CA HIS A 126 32.14 31.96 8.90
C HIS A 126 31.80 32.30 7.44
N PRO A 127 32.79 32.80 6.69
CA PRO A 127 32.62 33.92 5.77
C PRO A 127 32.35 33.50 4.32
N GLU A 128 31.87 34.48 3.57
CA GLU A 128 31.96 34.62 2.12
C GLU A 128 33.19 33.93 1.52
N GLN A 129 32.97 32.87 0.74
CA GLN A 129 33.96 32.45 -0.25
C GLN A 129 33.27 31.75 -1.42
N GLY A 130 32.92 32.55 -2.43
CA GLY A 130 32.54 32.05 -3.74
C GLY A 130 33.70 31.30 -4.38
N MET A 131 33.45 30.10 -4.88
CA MET A 131 34.25 29.49 -5.95
C MET A 131 33.38 28.65 -6.88
N SER A 132 33.28 29.18 -8.10
CA SER A 132 33.39 28.49 -9.38
C SER A 132 32.28 27.52 -9.84
N SER A 133 31.53 28.03 -10.80
CA SER A 133 30.46 27.46 -11.63
C SER A 133 30.92 26.43 -12.68
N GLU A 134 32.02 25.71 -12.50
CA GLU A 134 32.60 24.89 -13.59
C GLU A 134 32.52 23.36 -13.36
N ALA A 135 32.28 22.91 -12.13
CA ALA A 135 32.21 21.48 -11.81
C ALA A 135 30.81 20.85 -12.03
N GLU A 136 29.74 21.65 -12.01
CA GLU A 136 28.36 21.17 -12.15
C GLU A 136 27.99 20.85 -13.62
N ALA A 137 28.67 21.47 -14.59
CA ALA A 137 28.44 21.24 -16.02
C ALA A 137 28.93 19.85 -16.50
N ARG A 138 29.91 19.24 -15.82
CA ARG A 138 30.44 17.91 -16.23
C ARG A 138 29.65 16.73 -15.67
N ALA A 139 28.84 16.92 -14.63
CA ALA A 139 28.03 15.83 -14.05
C ALA A 139 26.73 15.57 -14.82
N LEU A 140 26.26 16.53 -15.62
CA LEU A 140 25.02 16.41 -16.41
C LEU A 140 25.21 15.78 -17.80
N GLU A 141 26.45 15.65 -18.29
CA GLU A 141 26.72 15.07 -19.61
C GLU A 141 26.81 13.54 -19.59
N THR A 142 27.13 12.93 -18.43
CA THR A 142 27.24 11.46 -18.33
C THR A 142 25.89 10.75 -18.29
N PHE A 143 24.82 11.42 -17.85
CA PHE A 143 23.48 10.82 -17.76
C PHE A 143 22.69 10.84 -19.08
N ARG A 144 23.11 11.65 -20.06
CA ARG A 144 22.43 11.76 -21.36
C ARG A 144 22.83 10.67 -22.37
N ARG A 145 23.85 9.86 -22.07
CA ARG A 145 24.38 8.82 -22.98
C ARG A 145 23.78 7.42 -22.78
N LEU A 146 22.79 7.25 -21.90
CA LEU A 146 22.13 5.95 -21.63
C LEU A 146 20.68 5.87 -22.11
N THR A 147 20.18 6.86 -22.86
CA THR A 147 18.76 6.90 -23.30
C THR A 147 18.55 6.80 -24.82
N ILE A 148 19.55 6.39 -25.59
CA ILE A 148 19.37 6.07 -27.01
C ILE A 148 19.71 4.60 -27.24
N SER A 149 18.71 3.75 -27.07
CA SER A 149 18.59 2.44 -27.73
C SER A 149 17.10 2.17 -27.88
N GLU A 150 16.45 3.06 -28.65
CA GLU A 150 15.18 2.78 -29.30
C GLU A 150 15.40 1.73 -30.41
N ASP A 151 14.40 0.86 -30.51
CA ASP A 151 13.84 0.29 -31.73
C ASP A 151 14.75 -0.25 -32.83
N LYS A 152 14.75 -1.58 -32.97
CA LYS A 152 14.56 -2.21 -34.27
C LYS A 152 13.60 -3.41 -34.18
N GLN A 153 12.65 -3.34 -35.10
CA GLN A 153 11.62 -4.29 -35.54
C GLN A 153 12.24 -5.67 -35.89
N GLU A 154 11.54 -6.81 -36.00
CA GLU A 154 10.42 -7.16 -36.90
C GLU A 154 9.75 -8.43 -36.31
N GLU A 155 8.44 -8.42 -36.03
CA GLU A 155 7.39 -8.94 -36.93
C GLU A 155 7.55 -10.44 -37.29
N THR A 156 7.20 -11.30 -36.33
CA THR A 156 6.87 -12.71 -36.60
C THR A 156 5.44 -12.82 -37.10
N VAL A 157 5.26 -12.91 -38.42
CA VAL A 157 4.03 -13.43 -39.03
C VAL A 157 4.18 -14.95 -39.15
N VAL A 158 3.66 -15.68 -38.16
CA VAL A 158 3.42 -17.13 -38.27
C VAL A 158 1.92 -17.30 -38.45
N GLY A 159 1.57 -17.87 -39.60
CA GLY A 159 0.20 -18.08 -40.03
C GLY A 159 -0.58 -19.07 -39.17
N LEU A 160 -1.90 -18.91 -39.23
CA LEU A 160 -2.85 -19.99 -39.01
C LEU A 160 -3.86 -19.95 -40.16
N ASP A 161 -3.68 -20.91 -41.05
CA ASP A 161 -4.71 -21.52 -41.89
C ASP A 161 -5.94 -21.94 -41.05
N GLY A 162 -7.11 -21.94 -41.70
CA GLY A 162 -8.37 -22.51 -41.18
C GLY A 162 -9.52 -21.52 -41.35
N ALA A 163 -10.09 -21.33 -42.54
CA ALA A 163 -10.99 -22.24 -43.27
C ALA A 163 -12.38 -22.40 -42.61
N GLU A 164 -13.38 -22.31 -43.50
CA GLU A 164 -14.80 -22.65 -43.40
C GLU A 164 -15.74 -21.56 -42.88
N GLU A 165 -16.45 -20.85 -43.76
CA GLU A 165 -17.69 -21.24 -44.48
C GLU A 165 -18.95 -21.21 -43.61
N ARG A 166 -20.05 -20.81 -44.26
CA ARG A 166 -21.47 -20.91 -43.86
C ARG A 166 -22.01 -19.83 -42.91
N GLU A 167 -23.18 -19.27 -43.12
CA GLU A 167 -24.22 -19.46 -44.15
C GLU A 167 -25.20 -18.28 -43.99
N GLU A 168 -25.60 -17.79 -45.15
CA GLU A 168 -26.76 -16.99 -45.44
C GLU A 168 -27.99 -17.37 -44.59
N ARG A 169 -28.65 -16.38 -43.97
CA ARG A 169 -30.11 -16.42 -43.80
C ARG A 169 -30.66 -15.01 -43.56
N MET A 170 -31.16 -14.46 -44.65
CA MET A 170 -32.41 -13.69 -44.64
C MET A 170 -33.47 -14.45 -43.85
N GLU A 171 -34.25 -13.75 -43.05
CA GLU A 171 -35.70 -13.96 -42.98
C GLU A 171 -36.34 -12.73 -42.33
N ASP A 172 -36.87 -11.87 -43.20
CA ASP A 172 -38.07 -11.07 -42.96
C ASP A 172 -39.23 -12.00 -42.57
N VAL A 173 -39.86 -11.81 -41.40
CA VAL A 173 -41.27 -12.11 -41.03
C VAL A 173 -41.48 -11.47 -39.64
N ALA A 174 -42.44 -10.60 -39.30
CA ALA A 174 -43.56 -9.93 -39.95
C ALA A 174 -43.88 -8.65 -39.13
#